data_AF-A0A7J3S8N1-F1
#
_entry.id   AF-A0A7J3S8N1-F1
#
_cell.length_a   1.000
_cell.length_b   1.000
_cell.length_c   1.000
_cell.angle_alpha   90.00
_cell.angle_beta   90.00
_cell.angle_gamma   90.00
#
_symmetry.space_group_name_H-M   'P 1'
#
loop_
_entity.id
_entity.type
_entity.pdbx_description
1 polymer ?
#
loop_
_entity_poly.entity_id
_entity_poly.type
_entity_poly.pdbx_seq_one_letter_code
_entity_poly.pdbx_strand_id
1 'polypeptide(L)'
;MRIVPIASESLGVRSLAVYIKTRKDNILIDPGVALGPKRYSLPPAKAEIEKLKLVQKSILEFLAMANTIIISHYHYDHYTPGANYENKHLIIKNPSRNINKSQKRRASKFLKDKNYTSADGKNITLKECRIKFSPPLPHGEKGTRLGFVIMTMIEDKKKIIHASDTQLLNKESIKWIIDNMPDTLIASGPPTYILKHTWKSGIKNINRIIQETDAHIILDHHIIRDKRYPRFFKELEKEPSTFAKYLGREETPLEAYRKELHMIEKGEKVKIPFRYSLSSL
;
A
#
# COMPACT_ATOMS: atom_id res chain seq x y z
N MET A 1 20.11 -0.37 -3.70
CA MET A 1 18.75 -0.18 -3.17
C MET A 1 18.30 -1.36 -2.30
N ARG A 2 17.70 -1.10 -1.14
CA ARG A 2 17.06 -2.08 -0.23
C ARG A 2 15.61 -1.68 0.04
N ILE A 3 14.69 -2.62 -0.12
CA ILE A 3 13.26 -2.46 0.14
C ILE A 3 12.97 -2.98 1.55
N VAL A 4 12.27 -2.19 2.35
CA VAL A 4 11.81 -2.56 3.68
C VAL A 4 10.31 -2.31 3.75
N PRO A 5 9.48 -3.33 3.48
CA PRO A 5 8.05 -3.23 3.74
C PRO A 5 7.81 -3.01 5.24
N ILE A 6 6.96 -2.04 5.59
CA ILE A 6 6.72 -1.65 6.99
C ILE A 6 5.35 -2.13 7.44
N ALA A 7 4.32 -1.86 6.63
CA ALA A 7 2.94 -2.05 7.02
C ALA A 7 2.07 -2.40 5.82
N SER A 8 1.22 -3.41 5.99
CA SER A 8 0.20 -3.84 5.04
C SER A 8 -0.75 -4.84 5.68
N GLU A 9 -1.76 -5.25 4.93
CA GLU A 9 -2.77 -6.20 5.36
C GLU A 9 -2.17 -7.56 5.71
N SER A 10 -1.16 -8.03 4.98
CA SER A 10 -0.46 -9.27 5.36
C SER A 10 0.29 -9.15 6.69
N LEU A 11 0.58 -7.93 7.15
CA LEU A 11 1.15 -7.62 8.47
C LEU A 11 0.09 -7.21 9.51
N GLY A 12 -1.19 -7.26 9.16
CA GLY A 12 -2.33 -7.14 10.09
C GLY A 12 -2.99 -5.77 10.19
N VAL A 13 -2.66 -4.82 9.33
CA VAL A 13 -3.25 -3.46 9.34
C VAL A 13 -3.49 -2.96 7.92
N ARG A 14 -4.35 -1.94 7.73
CA ARG A 14 -4.46 -1.30 6.41
C ARG A 14 -3.29 -0.35 6.21
N SER A 15 -2.46 -0.63 5.21
CA SER A 15 -1.36 0.24 4.78
C SER A 15 -0.76 -0.29 3.48
N LEU A 16 0.11 0.52 2.87
CA LEU A 16 1.05 0.08 1.84
C LEU A 16 2.40 0.78 2.05
N ALA A 17 2.78 0.99 3.32
CA ALA A 17 3.97 1.75 3.70
C ALA A 17 5.25 0.98 3.42
N VAL A 18 6.18 1.61 2.69
CA VAL A 18 7.47 1.01 2.34
C VAL A 18 8.58 2.03 2.53
N TYR A 19 9.66 1.60 3.18
CA TYR A 19 10.91 2.34 3.25
C TYR A 19 11.91 1.80 2.23
N ILE A 20 12.51 2.69 1.46
CA ILE A 20 13.47 2.38 0.42
C ILE A 20 14.77 3.09 0.76
N LYS A 21 15.79 2.29 1.05
CA LYS A 21 17.16 2.78 1.24
C LYS A 21 17.90 2.71 -0.09
N THR A 22 18.23 3.87 -0.64
CA THR A 22 19.11 4.00 -1.81
C THR A 22 20.53 4.31 -1.37
N ARG A 23 21.47 4.44 -2.30
CA ARG A 23 22.86 4.84 -1.98
C ARG A 23 22.95 6.23 -1.32
N LYS A 24 22.07 7.16 -1.69
CA LYS A 24 22.17 8.60 -1.34
C LYS A 24 20.95 9.15 -0.62
N ASP A 25 19.87 8.38 -0.56
CA ASP A 25 18.62 8.82 0.04
C ASP A 25 17.84 7.70 0.75
N ASN A 26 17.11 8.12 1.78
CA ASN A 26 16.21 7.29 2.57
C ASN A 26 14.78 7.76 2.28
N ILE A 27 14.06 6.98 1.49
CA ILE A 27 12.75 7.35 0.96
C ILE A 27 11.68 6.55 1.71
N LEU A 28 10.67 7.22 2.24
CA LEU A 28 9.51 6.58 2.85
C LEU A 28 8.27 6.89 2.03
N ILE A 29 7.63 5.85 1.51
CA ILE A 29 6.42 5.95 0.71
C ILE A 29 5.22 5.57 1.57
N ASP A 30 4.19 6.40 1.53
CA ASP A 30 2.89 6.20 2.16
C ASP A 30 2.96 5.81 3.65
N PRO A 31 3.60 6.61 4.53
CA PRO A 31 3.69 6.33 5.95
C PRO A 31 2.35 6.60 6.64
N GLY A 32 1.33 5.81 6.34
CA GLY A 32 0.05 5.82 7.02
C GLY A 32 -0.34 4.41 7.44
N VAL A 33 -1.26 4.34 8.40
CA VAL A 33 -1.81 3.08 8.86
C VAL A 33 -3.20 3.31 9.43
N ALA A 34 -4.13 2.42 9.11
CA ALA A 34 -5.50 2.50 9.61
C ALA A 34 -6.08 1.10 9.86
N LEU A 35 -7.27 1.09 10.48
CA LEU A 35 -8.12 -0.08 10.58
C LEU A 35 -9.45 0.21 9.90
N GLY A 36 -10.06 -0.82 9.31
CA GLY A 36 -11.42 -0.71 8.81
C GLY A 36 -12.42 -0.46 9.94
N PRO A 37 -13.25 0.59 9.90
CA PRO A 37 -14.17 0.89 11.00
C PRO A 37 -15.18 -0.24 11.23
N LYS A 38 -15.62 -0.91 10.15
CA LYS A 38 -16.47 -2.10 10.22
C LYS A 38 -16.05 -3.11 9.14
N ARG A 39 -16.08 -4.39 9.51
CA ARG A 39 -15.94 -5.54 8.60
C ARG A 39 -16.75 -6.70 9.18
N TYR A 40 -17.57 -7.35 8.37
CA TYR A 40 -18.60 -8.28 8.85
C TYR A 40 -19.54 -7.67 9.89
N SER A 41 -19.82 -6.36 9.76
CA SER A 41 -20.56 -5.55 10.73
C SER A 41 -19.91 -5.42 12.12
N LEU A 42 -18.67 -5.91 12.29
CA LEU A 42 -17.93 -5.88 13.54
C LEU A 42 -16.87 -4.75 13.55
N PRO A 43 -16.67 -4.08 14.70
CA PRO A 43 -15.57 -3.14 14.89
C PRO A 43 -14.22 -3.88 14.91
N PRO A 44 -13.08 -3.18 14.77
CA PRO A 44 -11.77 -3.81 14.90
C PRO A 44 -11.64 -4.65 16.18
N ALA A 45 -11.10 -5.86 16.05
CA ALA A 45 -10.78 -6.74 17.17
C ALA A 45 -9.60 -6.18 18.00
N LYS A 46 -9.42 -6.67 19.24
CA LYS A 46 -8.32 -6.28 20.13
C LYS A 46 -6.96 -6.45 19.46
N ALA A 47 -6.74 -7.59 18.81
CA ALA A 47 -5.48 -7.86 18.09
C ALA A 47 -5.22 -6.88 16.94
N GLU A 48 -6.26 -6.38 16.27
CA GLU A 48 -6.10 -5.34 15.24
C GLU A 48 -5.68 -4.00 15.84
N ILE A 49 -6.26 -3.64 17.00
CA ILE A 49 -5.93 -2.40 17.73
C ILE A 49 -4.50 -2.44 18.27
N GLU A 50 -4.07 -3.57 18.83
CA GLU A 50 -2.70 -3.78 19.30
C GLU A 50 -1.70 -3.72 18.15
N LYS A 51 -1.99 -4.43 17.05
CA LYS A 51 -1.14 -4.38 15.86
C LYS A 51 -1.04 -2.96 15.29
N LEU A 52 -2.13 -2.20 15.27
CA LEU A 52 -2.13 -0.81 14.85
C LEU A 52 -1.14 0.02 15.67
N LYS A 53 -1.14 -0.09 17.00
CA LYS A 53 -0.23 0.66 17.88
C LYS A 53 1.23 0.32 17.61
N LEU A 54 1.55 -0.96 17.47
CA LEU A 54 2.90 -1.44 17.18
C LEU A 54 3.41 -0.93 15.83
N VAL A 55 2.57 -1.03 14.79
CA VAL A 55 2.92 -0.58 13.44
C VAL A 55 3.02 0.95 13.36
N GLN A 56 2.15 1.68 14.06
CA GLN A 56 2.25 3.15 14.17
C GLN A 56 3.62 3.57 14.71
N LYS A 57 4.10 2.92 15.78
CA LYS A 57 5.44 3.18 16.32
C LYS A 57 6.53 2.94 15.26
N SER A 58 6.46 1.80 14.55
CA SER A 58 7.43 1.50 13.50
C SER A 58 7.41 2.52 12.36
N ILE A 59 6.23 2.96 11.91
CA ILE A 59 6.10 4.00 10.88
C ILE A 59 6.77 5.30 11.35
N LEU A 60 6.59 5.71 12.60
CA LEU A 60 7.21 6.91 13.16
C LEU A 60 8.75 6.79 13.24
N GLU A 61 9.27 5.62 13.59
CA GLU A 61 10.72 5.33 13.58
C GLU A 61 11.30 5.48 12.16
N PHE A 62 10.65 4.90 11.15
CA PHE A 62 11.07 5.05 9.75
C PHE A 62 10.90 6.48 9.22
N LEU A 63 9.85 7.18 9.65
CA LEU A 63 9.62 8.59 9.32
C LEU A 63 10.75 9.48 9.84
N ALA A 64 11.23 9.22 11.07
CA ALA A 64 12.36 9.94 11.64
C ALA A 64 13.65 9.73 10.81
N MET A 65 13.90 8.50 10.34
CA MET A 65 15.09 8.11 9.56
C MET A 65 15.06 8.51 8.08
N ALA A 66 13.87 8.80 7.53
CA ALA A 66 13.72 9.17 6.12
C ALA A 66 14.14 10.62 5.88
N ASN A 67 14.65 10.92 4.68
CA ASN A 67 14.85 12.31 4.24
C ASN A 67 13.75 12.75 3.28
N THR A 68 13.28 11.83 2.45
CA THR A 68 12.24 12.08 1.44
C THR A 68 11.00 11.29 1.79
N ILE A 69 9.85 11.96 1.81
CA ILE A 69 8.56 11.33 2.08
C ILE A 69 7.67 11.48 0.86
N ILE A 70 7.09 10.38 0.42
CA ILE A 70 6.22 10.35 -0.75
C ILE A 70 4.81 9.96 -0.32
N ILE A 71 3.82 10.79 -0.64
CA ILE A 71 2.39 10.52 -0.39
C ILE A 71 1.66 10.34 -1.72
N SER A 72 1.24 9.12 -2.01
CA SER A 72 0.61 8.73 -3.26
C SER A 72 -0.83 9.21 -3.39
N HIS A 73 -1.55 9.32 -2.26
CA HIS A 73 -2.91 9.86 -2.15
C HIS A 73 -3.32 10.06 -0.67
N TYR A 74 -4.54 10.53 -0.43
CA TYR A 74 -4.99 11.03 0.88
C TYR A 74 -6.00 10.13 1.58
N HIS A 75 -5.82 8.81 1.55
CA HIS A 75 -6.45 7.90 2.51
C HIS A 75 -5.60 7.80 3.78
N TYR A 76 -6.24 7.54 4.94
CA TYR A 76 -5.56 7.61 6.25
C TYR A 76 -4.51 6.52 6.45
N ASP A 77 -4.56 5.47 5.66
CA ASP A 77 -3.58 4.40 5.56
C ASP A 77 -2.36 4.75 4.67
N HIS A 78 -2.26 5.99 4.15
CA HIS A 78 -1.14 6.44 3.31
C HIS A 78 -0.40 7.67 3.84
N TYR A 79 -0.88 8.31 4.91
CA TYR A 79 -0.16 9.37 5.60
C TYR A 79 -0.47 9.35 7.09
N THR A 80 0.39 9.94 7.93
CA THR A 80 0.20 9.99 9.38
C THR A 80 -0.16 11.41 9.82
N PRO A 81 -1.45 11.71 10.09
CA PRO A 81 -1.84 12.99 10.66
C PRO A 81 -1.14 13.26 11.99
N GLY A 82 -0.63 14.48 12.18
CA GLY A 82 -0.01 14.91 13.44
C GLY A 82 1.43 14.44 13.67
N ALA A 83 1.99 13.62 12.78
CA ALA A 83 3.41 13.28 12.84
C ALA A 83 4.29 14.46 12.41
N ASN A 84 5.56 14.42 12.82
CA ASN A 84 6.55 15.42 12.45
C ASN A 84 7.12 15.13 11.04
N TYR A 85 6.90 16.07 10.10
CA TYR A 85 7.45 16.04 8.74
C TYR A 85 8.49 17.17 8.51
N GLU A 86 8.95 17.83 9.59
CA GLU A 86 9.96 18.89 9.52
C GLU A 86 11.27 18.37 8.95
N ASN A 87 11.95 19.23 8.19
CA ASN A 87 13.22 18.94 7.53
C ASN A 87 13.17 17.72 6.58
N LYS A 88 11.97 17.33 6.13
CA LYS A 88 11.76 16.28 5.13
C LYS A 88 11.40 16.88 3.77
N HIS A 89 11.89 16.26 2.70
CA HIS A 89 11.41 16.53 1.35
C HIS A 89 10.07 15.84 1.14
N LEU A 90 8.97 16.56 1.40
CA LEU A 90 7.62 16.06 1.22
C LEU A 90 7.18 16.18 -0.25
N ILE A 91 6.99 15.05 -0.92
CA ILE A 91 6.59 14.94 -2.32
C ILE A 91 5.24 14.25 -2.39
N ILE A 92 4.24 14.87 -3.01
CA ILE A 92 2.84 14.44 -2.84
C ILE A 92 2.05 14.46 -4.15
N LYS A 93 1.02 13.62 -4.21
CA LYS A 93 -0.10 13.79 -5.14
C LYS A 93 -0.61 15.22 -5.08
N ASN A 94 -0.88 15.84 -6.22
CA ASN A 94 -1.41 17.19 -6.27
C ASN A 94 -2.69 17.31 -5.40
N PRO A 95 -2.72 18.21 -4.41
CA PRO A 95 -3.81 18.27 -3.43
C PRO A 95 -5.07 18.98 -3.95
N SER A 96 -5.03 19.58 -5.14
CA SER A 96 -6.13 20.39 -5.69
C SER A 96 -6.63 19.93 -7.06
N ARG A 97 -5.81 19.23 -7.85
CA ARG A 97 -6.13 18.75 -9.21
C ARG A 97 -6.29 17.23 -9.25
N ASN A 98 -7.22 16.75 -10.08
CA ASN A 98 -7.53 15.32 -10.24
C ASN A 98 -7.61 14.65 -8.87
N ILE A 99 -8.56 15.10 -8.05
CA ILE A 99 -8.74 14.70 -6.66
C ILE A 99 -10.22 14.81 -6.30
N ASN A 100 -10.73 13.88 -5.48
CA ASN A 100 -12.11 13.95 -5.01
C ASN A 100 -12.25 14.88 -3.79
N LYS A 101 -13.50 15.22 -3.41
CA LYS A 101 -13.79 16.13 -2.29
C LYS A 101 -13.22 15.63 -0.94
N SER A 102 -13.27 14.32 -0.69
CA SER A 102 -12.78 13.71 0.56
C SER A 102 -11.27 13.83 0.70
N GLN A 103 -10.54 13.43 -0.34
CA GLN A 103 -9.10 13.54 -0.41
C GLN A 103 -8.64 15.00 -0.38
N LYS A 104 -9.34 15.93 -1.07
CA LYS A 104 -9.03 17.37 -1.02
C LYS A 104 -9.14 17.93 0.41
N ARG A 105 -10.20 17.58 1.15
CA ARG A 105 -10.37 17.99 2.55
C ARG A 105 -9.25 17.45 3.44
N ARG A 106 -8.91 16.16 3.26
CA ARG A 106 -7.83 15.50 4.01
C ARG A 106 -6.46 16.11 3.71
N ALA A 107 -6.16 16.35 2.44
CA ALA A 107 -4.95 17.03 1.97
C ALA A 107 -4.83 18.42 2.59
N SER A 108 -5.89 19.24 2.52
CA SER A 108 -5.90 20.58 3.10
C SER A 108 -5.60 20.57 4.61
N LYS A 109 -6.20 19.66 5.37
CA LYS A 109 -5.91 19.52 6.81
C LYS A 109 -4.48 19.03 7.06
N PHE A 110 -4.01 18.06 6.29
CA PHE A 110 -2.69 17.46 6.46
C PHE A 110 -1.55 18.43 6.13
N LEU A 111 -1.68 19.14 5.02
CA LEU A 111 -0.65 20.01 4.44
C LEU A 111 -0.64 21.41 5.04
N LYS A 112 -1.53 21.70 6.00
CA LYS A 112 -1.51 22.96 6.73
C LYS A 112 -0.09 23.19 7.28
N ASP A 113 0.47 24.34 6.92
CA ASP A 113 1.79 24.83 7.35
C ASP A 113 2.98 23.93 6.91
N LYS A 114 2.83 23.13 5.84
CA LYS A 114 3.90 22.27 5.30
C LYS A 114 4.33 22.71 3.92
N ASN A 115 5.64 22.76 3.70
CA ASN A 115 6.23 22.86 2.36
C ASN A 115 6.19 21.50 1.66
N TYR A 116 5.79 21.48 0.39
CA TYR A 116 5.70 20.25 -0.38
C TYR A 116 5.95 20.47 -1.88
N THR A 117 6.34 19.40 -2.55
CA THR A 117 6.42 19.34 -4.02
C THR A 117 5.29 18.48 -4.58
N SER A 118 4.44 19.06 -5.42
CA SER A 118 3.43 18.28 -6.17
C SER A 118 4.12 17.41 -7.22
N ALA A 119 3.70 16.14 -7.33
CA ALA A 119 4.42 15.11 -8.07
C ALA A 119 3.73 14.61 -9.35
N ASP A 120 2.43 14.85 -9.54
CA ASP A 120 1.64 14.39 -10.70
C ASP A 120 2.39 14.52 -12.04
N GLY A 121 2.75 13.38 -12.65
CA GLY A 121 3.42 13.29 -13.95
C GLY A 121 4.85 13.80 -14.01
N LYS A 122 5.50 14.09 -12.87
CA LYS A 122 6.83 14.68 -12.84
C LYS A 122 7.94 13.64 -12.79
N ASN A 123 9.11 14.06 -13.28
CA ASN A 123 10.39 13.41 -13.00
C ASN A 123 11.19 14.32 -12.06
N ILE A 124 11.71 13.76 -10.99
CA ILE A 124 12.50 14.47 -9.99
C ILE A 124 13.80 13.70 -9.80
N THR A 125 14.93 14.40 -9.91
CA THR A 125 16.23 13.85 -9.52
C THR A 125 16.57 14.40 -8.14
N LEU A 126 16.63 13.52 -7.15
CA LEU A 126 17.10 13.87 -5.80
C LEU A 126 18.50 13.30 -5.63
N LYS A 127 19.50 14.19 -5.57
CA LYS A 127 20.93 13.82 -5.57
C LYS A 127 21.27 13.04 -6.85
N GLU A 128 21.29 11.71 -6.77
CA GLU A 128 21.56 10.78 -7.89
C GLU A 128 20.40 9.79 -8.11
N CYS A 129 19.34 9.86 -7.29
CA CYS A 129 18.18 8.99 -7.37
C CYS A 129 17.17 9.60 -8.33
N ARG A 130 16.87 8.89 -9.44
CA ARG A 130 15.81 9.28 -10.37
C ARG A 130 14.48 8.77 -9.86
N ILE A 131 13.55 9.69 -9.60
CA ILE A 131 12.19 9.39 -9.15
C ILE A 131 11.23 9.88 -10.22
N LYS A 132 10.41 8.98 -10.74
CA LYS A 132 9.42 9.28 -11.77
C LYS A 132 8.03 8.97 -11.25
N PHE A 133 7.13 9.92 -11.41
CA PHE A 133 5.75 9.80 -10.96
C PHE A 133 4.82 9.62 -12.14
N SER A 134 3.79 8.80 -11.97
CA SER A 134 2.74 8.71 -12.97
C SER A 134 1.96 10.02 -13.05
N PRO A 135 1.29 10.29 -14.17
CA PRO A 135 0.11 11.17 -14.16
C PRO A 135 -0.89 10.70 -13.08
N PRO A 136 -1.85 11.53 -12.67
CA PRO A 136 -2.89 11.10 -11.75
C PRO A 136 -3.71 9.98 -12.38
N LEU A 137 -3.79 8.84 -11.71
CA LEU A 137 -4.46 7.61 -12.15
C LEU A 137 -5.68 7.32 -11.29
N PRO A 138 -6.72 6.66 -11.81
CA PRO A 138 -7.85 6.23 -11.00
C PRO A 138 -7.41 5.36 -9.82
N HIS A 139 -7.98 5.63 -8.64
CA HIS A 139 -7.90 4.73 -7.47
C HIS A 139 -8.80 3.51 -7.74
N GLY A 140 -8.23 2.45 -8.32
CA GLY A 140 -8.97 1.28 -8.80
C GLY A 140 -9.58 1.42 -10.20
N GLU A 141 -10.84 0.99 -10.34
CA GLU A 141 -11.58 1.10 -11.60
C GLU A 141 -11.82 2.57 -11.98
N LYS A 142 -11.81 2.84 -13.29
CA LYS A 142 -12.08 4.17 -13.84
C LYS A 142 -13.54 4.57 -13.59
N GLY A 143 -13.76 5.85 -13.26
CA GLY A 143 -15.11 6.40 -13.02
C GLY A 143 -15.65 6.17 -11.61
N THR A 144 -14.88 5.56 -10.70
CA THR A 144 -15.28 5.42 -9.30
C THR A 144 -15.12 6.73 -8.52
N ARG A 145 -15.82 6.84 -7.38
CA ARG A 145 -15.74 8.00 -6.48
C ARG A 145 -14.48 8.00 -5.60
N LEU A 146 -13.60 7.01 -5.73
CA LEU A 146 -12.41 6.82 -4.88
C LEU A 146 -11.33 7.90 -5.12
N GLY A 147 -11.40 8.59 -6.26
CA GLY A 147 -10.50 9.68 -6.62
C GLY A 147 -9.30 9.17 -7.40
N PHE A 148 -8.14 9.75 -7.14
CA PHE A 148 -6.93 9.48 -7.91
C PHE A 148 -5.74 9.21 -6.99
N VAL A 149 -4.78 8.46 -7.52
CA VAL A 149 -3.48 8.17 -6.91
C VAL A 149 -2.36 8.53 -7.90
N ILE A 150 -1.12 8.54 -7.42
CA ILE A 150 0.06 8.51 -8.29
C ILE A 150 0.90 7.29 -7.95
N MET A 151 1.51 6.69 -8.96
CA MET A 151 2.55 5.70 -8.80
C MET A 151 3.90 6.38 -8.70
N THR A 152 4.83 5.74 -7.99
CA THR A 152 6.20 6.21 -7.80
C THR A 152 7.16 5.16 -8.32
N MET A 153 7.95 5.51 -9.32
CA MET A 153 9.12 4.75 -9.75
C MET A 153 10.38 5.33 -9.13
N ILE A 154 11.21 4.49 -8.54
CA ILE A 154 12.53 4.84 -8.02
C ILE A 154 13.57 4.02 -8.75
N GLU A 155 14.60 4.68 -9.29
CA GLU A 155 15.69 4.06 -10.01
C GLU A 155 17.04 4.32 -9.32
N ASP A 156 17.60 3.25 -8.72
CA ASP A 156 18.94 3.18 -8.11
C ASP A 156 19.54 1.79 -8.38
N LYS A 157 20.25 1.65 -9.51
CA LYS A 157 20.72 0.39 -10.16
C LYS A 157 19.63 -0.58 -10.59
N LYS A 158 18.54 -0.66 -9.82
CA LYS A 158 17.29 -1.35 -10.12
C LYS A 158 16.15 -0.34 -10.16
N LYS A 159 15.06 -0.68 -10.83
CA LYS A 159 13.81 0.07 -10.87
C LYS A 159 12.77 -0.60 -9.99
N ILE A 160 12.23 0.15 -9.04
CA ILE A 160 11.06 -0.25 -8.26
C ILE A 160 9.92 0.65 -8.65
N ILE A 161 8.73 0.07 -8.84
CA ILE A 161 7.48 0.83 -8.88
C ILE A 161 6.67 0.51 -7.63
N HIS A 162 6.30 1.55 -6.88
CA HIS A 162 5.20 1.51 -5.93
C HIS A 162 3.95 2.04 -6.63
N ALA A 163 3.02 1.13 -6.90
CA ALA A 163 1.82 1.37 -7.70
C ALA A 163 0.62 1.85 -6.88
N SER A 164 0.81 2.15 -5.59
CA SER A 164 -0.25 2.66 -4.70
C SER A 164 -1.55 1.82 -4.79
N ASP A 165 -2.68 2.47 -4.61
CA ASP A 165 -4.00 1.89 -4.68
C ASP A 165 -4.60 1.90 -6.10
N THR A 166 -3.78 1.63 -7.12
CA THR A 166 -4.29 1.43 -8.48
C THR A 166 -5.15 0.17 -8.61
N GLN A 167 -5.01 -0.77 -7.66
CA GLN A 167 -5.65 -2.09 -7.63
C GLN A 167 -5.35 -2.96 -8.86
N LEU A 168 -4.49 -2.48 -9.76
CA LEU A 168 -4.17 -3.06 -11.05
C LEU A 168 -5.42 -3.31 -11.93
N LEU A 169 -6.39 -2.40 -11.87
CA LEU A 169 -7.68 -2.54 -12.56
C LEU A 169 -7.90 -1.64 -13.77
N ASN A 170 -7.18 -0.52 -13.90
CA ASN A 170 -7.33 0.39 -15.04
C ASN A 170 -6.17 0.27 -16.04
N LYS A 171 -6.48 0.41 -17.33
CA LYS A 171 -5.53 0.21 -18.44
C LYS A 171 -4.36 1.19 -18.36
N GLU A 172 -4.62 2.41 -17.93
CA GLU A 172 -3.63 3.47 -17.82
C GLU A 172 -2.54 3.12 -16.79
N SER A 173 -2.92 2.49 -15.67
CA SER A 173 -1.96 2.02 -14.65
C SER A 173 -1.12 0.85 -15.16
N ILE A 174 -1.77 -0.14 -15.79
CA ILE A 174 -1.07 -1.29 -16.37
C ILE A 174 -0.06 -0.85 -17.43
N LYS A 175 -0.49 0.06 -18.33
CA LYS A 175 0.37 0.60 -19.37
C LYS A 175 1.58 1.32 -18.75
N TRP A 176 1.37 2.18 -17.76
CA TRP A 176 2.47 2.91 -17.15
C TRP A 176 3.46 2.00 -16.43
N ILE A 177 3.01 0.91 -15.79
CA ILE A 177 3.91 -0.09 -15.20
C ILE A 177 4.78 -0.73 -16.28
N ILE A 178 4.15 -1.22 -17.35
CA ILE A 178 4.84 -1.92 -18.44
C ILE A 178 5.82 -0.98 -19.16
N ASP A 179 5.39 0.23 -19.53
CA ASP A 179 6.24 1.22 -20.21
C ASP A 179 7.52 1.57 -19.41
N ASN A 180 7.49 1.42 -18.09
CA ASN A 180 8.62 1.77 -17.21
C ASN A 180 9.49 0.56 -16.81
N MET A 181 9.08 -0.67 -17.14
CA MET A 181 9.85 -1.92 -16.96
C MET A 181 10.54 -2.04 -15.59
N PRO A 182 9.78 -2.22 -14.48
CA PRO A 182 10.36 -2.35 -13.15
C PRO A 182 11.01 -3.73 -12.94
N ASP A 183 12.08 -3.78 -12.15
CA ASP A 183 12.59 -5.04 -11.59
C ASP A 183 11.68 -5.55 -10.46
N THR A 184 11.04 -4.63 -9.72
CA THR A 184 10.13 -4.96 -8.63
C THR A 184 8.90 -4.06 -8.66
N LEU A 185 7.73 -4.67 -8.62
CA LEU A 185 6.45 -3.98 -8.53
C LEU A 185 5.85 -4.21 -7.14
N ILE A 186 5.53 -3.14 -6.43
CA ILE A 186 4.78 -3.15 -5.18
C ILE A 186 3.40 -2.56 -5.46
N ALA A 187 2.32 -3.31 -5.25
CA ALA A 187 0.98 -2.84 -5.60
C ALA A 187 -0.08 -3.34 -4.62
N SER A 188 -1.18 -2.60 -4.52
CA SER A 188 -2.43 -3.17 -4.02
C SER A 188 -3.07 -4.08 -5.06
N GLY A 189 -3.63 -5.20 -4.61
CA GLY A 189 -4.41 -6.07 -5.50
C GLY A 189 -5.89 -5.67 -5.64
N PRO A 190 -6.63 -6.33 -6.53
CA PRO A 190 -8.05 -6.06 -6.74
C PRO A 190 -8.87 -6.34 -5.46
N PRO A 191 -9.86 -5.49 -5.11
CA PRO A 191 -10.66 -5.63 -3.88
C PRO A 191 -11.78 -6.68 -4.05
N THR A 192 -11.41 -7.92 -4.37
CA THR A 192 -12.32 -9.04 -4.71
C THR A 192 -13.29 -9.43 -3.61
N TYR A 193 -13.02 -9.04 -2.36
CA TYR A 193 -13.89 -9.21 -1.20
C TYR A 193 -15.15 -8.33 -1.24
N ILE A 194 -15.12 -7.20 -1.96
CA ILE A 194 -16.29 -6.34 -2.22
C ILE A 194 -16.73 -6.46 -3.67
N LEU A 195 -15.78 -6.40 -4.61
CA LEU A 195 -16.05 -6.38 -6.04
C LEU A 195 -15.67 -7.72 -6.68
N LYS A 196 -16.50 -8.74 -6.53
CA LYS A 196 -16.20 -10.12 -6.99
C LYS A 196 -15.84 -10.19 -8.48
N HIS A 197 -16.40 -9.31 -9.32
CA HIS A 197 -16.12 -9.26 -10.76
C HIS A 197 -14.66 -8.88 -11.07
N THR A 198 -13.98 -8.21 -10.14
CA THR A 198 -12.57 -7.80 -10.30
C THR A 198 -11.58 -8.96 -10.24
N TRP A 199 -12.02 -10.17 -9.89
CA TRP A 199 -11.16 -11.36 -9.87
C TRP A 199 -10.57 -11.65 -11.24
N LYS A 200 -11.42 -11.82 -12.26
CA LYS A 200 -10.99 -12.18 -13.62
C LYS A 200 -10.17 -11.07 -14.28
N SER A 201 -10.59 -9.81 -14.12
CA SER A 201 -9.83 -8.67 -14.67
C SER A 201 -8.50 -8.48 -13.96
N GLY A 202 -8.45 -8.69 -12.65
CA GLY A 202 -7.22 -8.70 -11.86
C GLY A 202 -6.22 -9.75 -12.34
N ILE A 203 -6.63 -11.01 -12.46
CA ILE A 203 -5.77 -12.09 -12.99
C ILE A 203 -5.24 -11.72 -14.38
N LYS A 204 -6.12 -11.30 -15.29
CA LYS A 204 -5.73 -10.90 -16.65
C LYS A 204 -4.69 -9.77 -16.65
N ASN A 205 -4.93 -8.72 -15.89
CA ASN A 205 -4.07 -7.54 -15.88
C ASN A 205 -2.71 -7.81 -15.21
N ILE A 206 -2.70 -8.60 -14.13
CA ILE A 206 -1.47 -8.93 -13.41
C ILE A 206 -0.62 -9.91 -14.23
N ASN A 207 -1.22 -10.92 -14.86
CA ASN A 207 -0.48 -11.82 -15.76
C ASN A 207 0.11 -11.06 -16.94
N ARG A 208 -0.62 -10.08 -17.49
CA ARG A 208 -0.05 -9.20 -18.52
C ARG A 208 1.20 -8.44 -18.03
N ILE A 209 1.19 -7.91 -16.80
CA ILE A 209 2.38 -7.28 -16.22
C ILE A 209 3.51 -8.31 -16.07
N ILE A 210 3.23 -9.51 -15.55
CA ILE A 210 4.22 -10.57 -15.36
C ILE A 210 4.89 -10.90 -16.71
N GLN A 211 4.10 -11.14 -17.75
CA GLN A 211 4.58 -11.49 -19.08
C GLN A 211 5.40 -10.39 -19.75
N GLU A 212 4.94 -9.14 -19.65
CA GLU A 212 5.59 -8.03 -20.37
C GLU A 212 6.78 -7.43 -19.62
N THR A 213 6.95 -7.69 -18.31
CA THR A 213 8.02 -7.08 -17.50
C THR A 213 8.95 -8.05 -16.78
N ASP A 214 8.53 -9.30 -16.55
CA ASP A 214 9.17 -10.28 -15.64
C ASP A 214 9.46 -9.75 -14.22
N ALA A 215 8.78 -8.67 -13.81
CA ALA A 215 9.00 -8.03 -12.52
C ALA A 215 8.75 -9.01 -11.36
N HIS A 216 9.55 -8.89 -10.30
CA HIS A 216 9.17 -9.48 -9.02
C HIS A 216 7.99 -8.69 -8.43
N ILE A 217 6.83 -9.33 -8.29
CA ILE A 217 5.62 -8.68 -7.81
C ILE A 217 5.47 -8.92 -6.30
N ILE A 218 5.36 -7.82 -5.56
CA ILE A 218 4.88 -7.77 -4.19
C ILE A 218 3.43 -7.25 -4.23
N LEU A 219 2.47 -8.17 -4.09
CA LEU A 219 1.04 -7.87 -4.14
C LEU A 219 0.46 -8.00 -2.73
N ASP A 220 -0.03 -6.89 -2.20
CA ASP A 220 -0.58 -6.84 -0.84
C ASP A 220 -1.80 -5.90 -0.83
N HIS A 221 -2.14 -5.36 0.33
CA HIS A 221 -3.28 -4.46 0.51
C HIS A 221 -4.58 -5.10 -0.01
N HIS A 222 -5.69 -4.36 -0.14
CA HIS A 222 -6.99 -4.76 -0.72
C HIS A 222 -7.29 -6.27 -0.98
N ILE A 223 -6.58 -6.95 -1.89
CA ILE A 223 -6.72 -8.38 -2.17
C ILE A 223 -6.57 -9.28 -0.93
N ILE A 224 -5.67 -8.94 0.00
CA ILE A 224 -5.42 -9.72 1.24
C ILE A 224 -6.61 -9.66 2.20
N ARG A 225 -7.50 -8.67 2.04
CA ARG A 225 -8.77 -8.60 2.78
C ARG A 225 -9.77 -9.68 2.34
N ASP A 226 -9.51 -10.40 1.24
CA ASP A 226 -10.25 -11.58 0.83
C ASP A 226 -9.52 -12.86 1.31
N LYS A 227 -10.18 -13.70 2.11
CA LYS A 227 -9.61 -14.99 2.57
C LYS A 227 -9.18 -15.91 1.42
N ARG A 228 -9.71 -15.67 0.22
CA ARG A 228 -9.41 -16.44 -1.00
C ARG A 228 -8.17 -15.93 -1.73
N TYR A 229 -7.46 -14.89 -1.23
CA TYR A 229 -6.26 -14.39 -1.89
C TYR A 229 -5.20 -15.47 -2.20
N PRO A 230 -5.00 -16.54 -1.39
CA PRO A 230 -4.04 -17.59 -1.77
C PRO A 230 -4.46 -18.33 -3.05
N ARG A 231 -5.76 -18.49 -3.28
CA ARG A 231 -6.27 -19.04 -4.54
C ARG A 231 -6.05 -18.06 -5.69
N PHE A 232 -6.30 -16.77 -5.47
CA PHE A 232 -6.03 -15.73 -6.48
C PHE A 232 -4.56 -15.79 -6.92
N PHE A 233 -3.65 -15.92 -5.95
CA PHE A 233 -2.20 -15.95 -6.20
C PHE A 233 -1.78 -17.18 -7.01
N LYS A 234 -2.39 -18.34 -6.76
CA LYS A 234 -2.16 -19.58 -7.53
C LYS A 234 -2.68 -19.55 -8.97
N GLU A 235 -3.61 -18.65 -9.29
CA GLU A 235 -4.12 -18.46 -10.65
C GLU A 235 -3.24 -17.50 -11.49
N LEU A 236 -2.23 -16.88 -10.88
CA LEU A 236 -1.26 -16.04 -11.57
C LEU A 236 -0.12 -16.88 -12.16
N GLU A 237 0.46 -16.42 -13.26
CA GLU A 237 1.58 -17.12 -13.94
C GLU A 237 2.85 -17.20 -13.09
N LYS A 238 3.02 -16.25 -12.18
CA LYS A 238 4.11 -16.20 -11.20
C LYS A 238 3.50 -15.77 -9.87
N GLU A 239 3.62 -16.61 -8.84
CA GLU A 239 3.06 -16.31 -7.53
C GLU A 239 3.73 -15.05 -6.94
N PRO A 240 2.97 -13.99 -6.60
CA PRO A 240 3.54 -12.80 -5.99
C PRO A 240 3.85 -13.03 -4.51
N SER A 241 4.77 -12.24 -3.98
CA SER A 241 5.01 -12.17 -2.54
C SER A 241 4.03 -11.18 -1.88
N THR A 242 3.66 -11.40 -0.63
CA THR A 242 3.10 -10.35 0.24
C THR A 242 4.24 -9.65 0.98
N PHE A 243 3.96 -8.59 1.74
CA PHE A 243 4.98 -7.95 2.58
C PHE A 243 5.51 -8.92 3.64
N ALA A 244 4.61 -9.68 4.29
CA ALA A 244 5.01 -10.70 5.25
C ALA A 244 5.91 -11.76 4.62
N LYS A 245 5.52 -12.33 3.47
CA LYS A 245 6.35 -13.32 2.75
C LYS A 245 7.70 -12.74 2.32
N TYR A 246 7.73 -11.51 1.79
CA TYR A 246 8.97 -10.83 1.40
C TYR A 246 9.93 -10.64 2.59
N LEU A 247 9.39 -10.41 3.78
CA LEU A 247 10.14 -10.29 5.03
C LEU A 247 10.49 -11.65 5.66
N GLY A 248 10.08 -12.78 5.08
CA GLY A 248 10.24 -14.11 5.69
C GLY A 248 9.40 -14.32 6.95
N ARG A 249 8.24 -13.66 7.05
CA ARG A 249 7.32 -13.70 8.20
C ARG A 249 6.02 -14.43 7.86
N GLU A 250 5.37 -14.94 8.90
CA GLU A 250 4.00 -15.47 8.80
C GLU A 250 3.02 -14.34 8.46
N GLU A 251 2.10 -14.62 7.54
CA GLU A 251 1.03 -13.69 7.15
C GLU A 251 -0.05 -13.61 8.23
N THR A 252 -0.35 -12.42 8.74
CA THR A 252 -1.38 -12.20 9.76
C THR A 252 -2.50 -11.27 9.24
N PRO A 253 -3.35 -11.68 8.28
CA PRO A 253 -4.39 -10.85 7.68
C PRO A 253 -5.59 -10.62 8.60
N LEU A 254 -5.38 -9.90 9.71
CA LEU A 254 -6.33 -9.77 10.82
C LEU A 254 -7.73 -9.30 10.37
N GLU A 255 -7.82 -8.27 9.52
CA GLU A 255 -9.12 -7.76 9.06
C GLU A 255 -9.92 -8.81 8.27
N ALA A 256 -9.25 -9.63 7.46
CA ALA A 256 -9.91 -10.69 6.70
C ALA A 256 -10.58 -11.70 7.63
N TYR A 257 -9.99 -11.94 8.81
CA TYR A 257 -10.46 -12.90 9.81
C TYR A 257 -11.15 -12.23 11.01
N ARG A 258 -11.58 -10.97 10.89
CA ARG A 258 -12.19 -10.21 12.01
C ARG A 258 -13.36 -10.93 12.67
N LYS A 259 -14.19 -11.64 11.90
CA LYS A 259 -15.31 -12.42 12.44
C LYS A 259 -14.79 -13.49 13.40
N GLU A 260 -13.78 -14.26 12.97
CA GLU A 260 -13.15 -15.30 13.78
C GLU A 260 -12.42 -14.71 14.99
N LEU A 261 -11.76 -13.56 14.85
CA LEU A 261 -11.12 -12.87 15.99
C LEU A 261 -12.13 -12.52 17.09
N HIS A 262 -13.30 -11.99 16.72
CA HIS A 262 -14.38 -11.70 17.68
C HIS A 262 -14.95 -12.97 18.35
N MET A 263 -15.04 -14.08 17.61
CA MET A 263 -15.47 -15.37 18.18
C MET A 263 -14.43 -15.86 19.21
N ILE A 264 -13.13 -15.76 18.89
CA ILE A 264 -12.05 -16.11 19.83
C ILE A 264 -12.07 -15.23 21.07
N GLU A 265 -12.30 -13.92 20.93
CA GLU A 265 -12.43 -13.00 22.08
C GLU A 265 -13.60 -13.32 23.01
N LYS A 266 -14.61 -14.04 22.52
CA LYS A 266 -15.75 -14.56 23.31
C LYS A 266 -15.48 -15.95 23.90
N GLY A 267 -14.28 -16.51 23.70
CA GLY A 267 -13.89 -17.83 24.18
C GLY A 267 -14.26 -18.99 23.25
N GLU A 268 -14.74 -18.71 22.03
CA GLU A 268 -15.06 -19.77 21.07
C GLU A 268 -13.78 -20.38 20.46
N LYS A 269 -13.77 -21.71 20.27
CA LYS A 269 -12.66 -22.42 19.62
C LYS A 269 -12.81 -22.36 18.10
N VAL A 270 -12.16 -21.37 17.48
CA VAL A 270 -12.16 -21.18 16.03
C VAL A 270 -10.75 -21.30 15.46
N LYS A 271 -10.60 -21.97 14.32
CA LYS A 271 -9.33 -22.09 13.62
C LYS A 271 -9.12 -20.93 12.66
N ILE A 272 -7.94 -20.31 12.72
CA ILE A 272 -7.44 -19.33 11.75
C ILE A 272 -6.09 -19.80 11.18
N PRO A 273 -5.69 -19.38 9.97
CA PRO A 273 -4.53 -19.96 9.28
C PRO A 273 -3.19 -19.34 9.70
N PHE A 274 -3.15 -18.62 10.83
CA PHE A 274 -1.95 -17.98 11.36
C PHE A 274 -1.95 -18.04 12.88
N ARG A 275 -0.76 -17.92 13.48
CA ARG A 275 -0.63 -17.88 14.94
C ARG A 275 -1.35 -16.66 15.52
N TYR A 276 -2.28 -16.92 16.42
CA TYR A 276 -2.95 -15.91 17.24
C TYR A 276 -2.45 -16.05 18.67
N SER A 277 -1.80 -15.00 19.18
CA SER A 277 -1.38 -14.93 20.56
C SER A 277 -1.71 -13.56 21.12
N LEU A 278 -2.52 -13.52 22.16
CA LEU A 278 -2.77 -12.32 22.96
C LEU A 278 -1.56 -11.96 23.86
N SER A 279 -0.61 -12.89 24.04
CA SER A 279 0.47 -12.81 25.03
C SER A 279 1.88 -12.75 24.43
N SER A 280 2.03 -12.77 23.11
CA SER A 280 3.34 -12.73 22.44
C SER A 280 3.39 -11.73 21.27
N LEU A 281 2.71 -10.60 21.42
CA LEU A 281 2.75 -9.45 20.51
C LEU A 281 3.30 -8.21 21.23
#